data_AF-A0A968R1M4-F1
#
_entry.id   AF-A0A968R1M4-F1
#
_cell.length_a   1.000
_cell.length_b   1.000
_cell.length_c   1.000
_cell.angle_alpha   90.00
_cell.angle_beta   90.00
_cell.angle_gamma   90.00
#
_symmetry.space_group_name_H-M   'P 1'
#
loop_
_entity.id
_entity.type
_entity.pdbx_description
1 polymer ?
#
loop_
_entity_poly.entity_id
_entity_poly.type
_entity_poly.pdbx_seq_one_letter_code
_entity_poly.pdbx_strand_id
1 'polypeptide(L)'
;MEPNRIVEPRVTDQNRVIMMHPQQQQPQAQQQTAINTVLARLVNLAVATLKAESLEKAGNIIVNQVHTIVKAERAVIVPLRGRDRILCISGDLEPTQDNPFAEAVHEVRKLYEDETEPKIISRETVPSETKIPNTEKILDAMGGTQLLWLPIPPPPGKPPLYALWLERWSNRPWTEEEIRLLTHASVFFGQALVPREKPKKTIQKKIKLWLTMGIHVLRTVYPHARAYHRAGSGDAGCAVLCVCAV
;
A
#
# COMPACT_ATOMS: atom_id res chain seq x y z
N MET A 1 -60.35 -23.22 84.67
CA MET A 1 -59.60 -24.31 84.03
C MET A 1 -58.79 -23.70 82.90
N GLU A 2 -57.51 -23.46 83.12
CA GLU A 2 -56.59 -23.16 82.02
C GLU A 2 -56.28 -24.47 81.28
N PRO A 3 -56.24 -24.41 79.94
CA PRO A 3 -55.03 -24.90 79.29
C PRO A 3 -54.61 -24.03 78.10
N ASN A 4 -53.39 -23.51 78.20
CA ASN A 4 -52.27 -23.87 77.33
C ASN A 4 -52.53 -23.86 75.81
N ARG A 5 -51.92 -22.90 75.09
CA ARG A 5 -51.17 -23.21 73.85
C ARG A 5 -50.32 -22.05 73.33
N ILE A 6 -49.01 -22.27 73.43
CA ILE A 6 -47.96 -22.18 72.40
C ILE A 6 -47.73 -20.78 71.77
N VAL A 7 -46.64 -20.18 72.23
CA VAL A 7 -45.91 -19.10 71.55
C VAL A 7 -45.08 -19.73 70.43
N GLU A 8 -45.34 -19.35 69.18
CA GLU A 8 -44.42 -19.63 68.06
C GLU A 8 -43.45 -18.45 67.85
N PRO A 9 -42.16 -18.73 67.59
CA PRO A 9 -41.17 -17.69 67.34
C PRO A 9 -41.36 -17.09 65.94
N ARG A 10 -41.50 -15.77 65.90
CA ARG A 10 -41.45 -14.96 64.67
C ARG A 10 -39.99 -14.95 64.19
N VAL A 11 -39.60 -15.94 63.38
CA VAL A 11 -38.32 -15.93 62.67
C VAL A 11 -38.43 -14.95 61.51
N THR A 12 -37.71 -13.84 61.66
CA THR A 12 -37.29 -12.96 60.58
C THR A 12 -36.47 -13.74 59.57
N ASP A 13 -36.95 -13.84 58.34
CA ASP A 13 -36.04 -13.97 57.21
C ASP A 13 -36.58 -13.17 56.02
N GLN A 14 -36.19 -11.89 55.99
CA GLN A 14 -36.33 -11.06 54.81
C GLN A 14 -35.31 -11.54 53.78
N ASN A 15 -35.63 -12.65 53.11
CA ASN A 15 -34.90 -13.08 51.93
C ASN A 15 -35.34 -12.21 50.75
N ARG A 16 -34.89 -10.95 50.78
CA ARG A 16 -34.96 -10.05 49.63
C ARG A 16 -33.91 -10.55 48.65
N VAL A 17 -34.32 -11.49 47.80
CA VAL A 17 -33.59 -11.81 46.57
C VAL A 17 -33.58 -10.53 45.76
N ILE A 18 -32.53 -9.74 45.94
CA ILE A 18 -32.14 -8.69 45.00
C ILE A 18 -31.81 -9.47 43.74
N MET A 19 -32.79 -9.63 42.85
CA MET A 19 -32.54 -9.97 41.46
C MET A 19 -31.70 -8.83 40.90
N MET A 20 -30.38 -8.95 41.04
CA MET A 20 -29.41 -8.23 40.24
C MET A 20 -29.71 -8.60 38.80
N HIS A 21 -30.53 -7.77 38.16
CA HIS A 21 -30.57 -7.72 36.71
C HIS A 21 -29.13 -7.44 36.27
N PRO A 22 -28.47 -8.33 35.51
CA PRO A 22 -27.18 -8.00 34.94
C PRO A 22 -27.40 -6.76 34.06
N GLN A 23 -26.84 -5.64 34.52
CA GLN A 23 -26.89 -4.38 33.80
C GLN A 23 -26.32 -4.59 32.40
N GLN A 24 -27.11 -4.17 31.41
CA GLN A 24 -26.81 -4.08 29.99
C GLN A 24 -25.69 -3.04 29.73
N GLN A 25 -24.45 -3.31 30.16
CA GLN A 25 -23.30 -2.40 29.97
C GLN A 25 -22.39 -2.75 28.79
N GLN A 26 -22.75 -3.69 27.92
CA GLN A 26 -21.81 -4.26 26.93
C GLN A 26 -21.68 -3.62 25.52
N PRO A 27 -22.51 -2.69 25.01
CA PRO A 27 -22.32 -2.19 23.63
C PRO A 27 -21.09 -1.29 23.42
N GLN A 28 -20.78 -0.41 24.39
CA GLN A 28 -19.81 0.67 24.16
C GLN A 28 -18.34 0.20 24.17
N ALA A 29 -17.98 -0.73 25.06
CA ALA A 29 -16.61 -1.23 25.16
C ALA A 29 -16.19 -2.06 23.92
N GLN A 30 -17.13 -2.81 23.33
CA GLN A 30 -16.88 -3.61 22.13
C GLN A 30 -16.65 -2.73 20.91
N GLN A 31 -17.44 -1.66 20.76
CA GLN A 31 -17.29 -0.71 19.66
C GLN A 31 -15.95 0.05 19.73
N GLN A 32 -15.53 0.51 20.91
CA GLN A 32 -14.25 1.19 21.09
C GLN A 32 -13.06 0.28 20.72
N THR A 33 -13.14 -1.01 21.10
CA THR A 33 -12.10 -2.00 20.79
C THR A 33 -11.98 -2.23 19.28
N ALA A 34 -13.11 -2.29 18.58
CA ALA A 34 -13.14 -2.43 17.12
C ALA A 34 -12.50 -1.22 16.42
N ILE A 35 -12.84 0.01 16.84
CA ILE A 35 -12.27 1.25 16.29
C ILE A 35 -10.75 1.29 16.48
N ASN A 36 -10.27 1.02 17.70
CA ASN A 36 -8.83 1.01 17.99
C ASN A 36 -8.08 -0.02 17.13
N THR A 37 -8.71 -1.17 16.87
CA THR A 37 -8.13 -2.22 16.02
C THR A 37 -8.00 -1.76 14.56
N VAL A 38 -9.04 -1.13 14.00
CA VAL A 38 -9.01 -0.61 12.63
C VAL A 38 -7.97 0.50 12.48
N LEU A 39 -7.90 1.42 13.45
CA LEU A 39 -6.90 2.49 13.46
C LEU A 39 -5.47 1.93 13.53
N ALA A 40 -5.22 0.95 14.40
CA ALA A 40 -3.91 0.31 14.49
C ALA A 40 -3.50 -0.35 13.16
N ARG A 41 -4.43 -1.02 12.49
CA ARG A 41 -4.20 -1.61 11.16
C ARG A 41 -3.88 -0.56 10.10
N LEU A 42 -4.64 0.55 10.08
CA LEU A 42 -4.40 1.66 9.15
C LEU A 42 -3.01 2.28 9.38
N VAL A 43 -2.63 2.55 10.63
CA VAL A 43 -1.30 3.09 10.96
C VAL A 43 -0.20 2.12 10.55
N ASN A 44 -0.34 0.83 10.85
CA ASN A 44 0.64 -0.18 10.45
C ASN A 44 0.78 -0.27 8.93
N LEU A 45 -0.33 -0.22 8.19
CA LEU A 45 -0.33 -0.21 6.73
C LEU A 45 0.36 1.04 6.18
N ALA A 46 0.05 2.22 6.70
CA ALA A 46 0.69 3.47 6.28
C ALA A 46 2.20 3.44 6.53
N VAL A 47 2.64 2.98 7.71
CA VAL A 47 4.07 2.87 8.03
C VAL A 47 4.78 1.84 7.13
N ALA A 48 4.15 0.69 6.88
CA ALA A 48 4.73 -0.34 6.02
C ALA A 48 4.90 0.13 4.57
N THR A 49 3.88 0.80 4.02
CA THR A 49 3.91 1.31 2.64
C THR A 49 4.91 2.44 2.47
N LEU A 50 5.00 3.37 3.44
CA LEU A 50 6.01 4.44 3.44
C LEU A 50 7.45 3.91 3.60
N LYS A 51 7.65 2.78 4.29
CA LYS A 51 8.97 2.14 4.43
C LYS A 51 9.38 1.27 3.24
N ALA A 52 8.46 0.97 2.32
CA ALA A 52 8.76 0.12 1.17
C ALA A 52 9.92 0.67 0.33
N GLU A 53 10.79 -0.19 -0.16
CA GLU A 53 12.01 0.20 -0.89
C GLU A 53 11.75 0.61 -2.34
N SER A 54 10.63 0.15 -2.92
CA SER A 54 10.22 0.44 -4.29
C SER A 54 8.73 0.72 -4.38
N LEU A 55 8.32 1.29 -5.51
CA LEU A 55 6.93 1.63 -5.79
C LEU A 55 6.07 0.37 -5.91
N GLU A 56 6.60 -0.68 -6.53
CA GLU A 56 5.94 -1.98 -6.68
C GLU A 56 5.79 -2.66 -5.31
N LYS A 57 6.81 -2.58 -4.45
CA LYS A 57 6.74 -3.12 -3.07
C LYS A 57 5.71 -2.36 -2.25
N ALA A 58 5.63 -1.03 -2.38
CA ALA A 58 4.59 -0.24 -1.73
C ALA A 58 3.20 -0.64 -2.23
N GLY A 59 3.03 -0.76 -3.54
CA GLY A 59 1.77 -1.16 -4.16
C GLY A 59 1.30 -2.54 -3.72
N ASN A 60 2.21 -3.53 -3.70
CA ASN A 60 1.91 -4.89 -3.24
C ASN A 60 1.49 -4.90 -1.76
N ILE A 61 2.15 -4.12 -0.89
CA ILE A 61 1.73 -4.00 0.51
C ILE A 61 0.29 -3.44 0.60
N ILE A 62 -0.03 -2.39 -0.18
CA ILE A 62 -1.38 -1.79 -0.19
C ILE A 62 -2.42 -2.83 -0.60
N VAL A 63 -2.30 -3.44 -1.79
CA VAL A 63 -3.34 -4.35 -2.31
C VAL A 63 -3.48 -5.62 -1.47
N ASN A 64 -2.39 -6.11 -0.88
CA ASN A 64 -2.43 -7.31 -0.05
C ASN A 64 -2.93 -7.06 1.36
N GLN A 65 -2.89 -5.83 1.88
CA GLN A 65 -3.28 -5.53 3.27
C GLN A 65 -4.50 -4.61 3.40
N VAL A 66 -5.01 -4.03 2.32
CA VAL A 66 -6.23 -3.20 2.37
C VAL A 66 -7.44 -3.98 2.92
N HIS A 67 -7.47 -5.30 2.69
CA HIS A 67 -8.50 -6.20 3.22
C HIS A 67 -8.57 -6.22 4.75
N THR A 68 -7.49 -5.79 5.43
CA THR A 68 -7.44 -5.71 6.90
C THR A 68 -8.22 -4.50 7.45
N ILE A 69 -8.44 -3.49 6.60
CA ILE A 69 -9.17 -2.26 6.92
C ILE A 69 -10.63 -2.40 6.50
N VAL A 70 -10.88 -2.84 5.26
CA VAL A 70 -12.22 -3.05 4.71
C VAL A 70 -12.28 -4.42 4.06
N LYS A 71 -13.42 -5.11 4.13
CA LYS A 71 -13.56 -6.39 3.42
C LYS A 71 -13.69 -6.14 1.92
N ALA A 72 -12.71 -6.61 1.16
CA ALA A 72 -12.67 -6.62 -0.30
C ALA A 72 -12.11 -7.97 -0.76
N GLU A 73 -12.71 -8.55 -1.80
CA GLU A 73 -12.29 -9.85 -2.34
C GLU A 73 -11.06 -9.72 -3.26
N ARG A 74 -10.92 -8.59 -3.95
CA ARG A 74 -9.75 -8.27 -4.76
C ARG A 74 -9.44 -6.78 -4.70
N ALA A 75 -8.15 -6.46 -4.64
CA ALA A 75 -7.64 -5.10 -4.74
C ALA A 75 -6.61 -4.98 -5.85
N VAL A 76 -6.67 -3.89 -6.60
CA VAL A 76 -5.81 -3.64 -7.76
C VAL A 76 -5.38 -2.18 -7.75
N ILE A 77 -4.09 -1.91 -7.93
CA ILE A 77 -3.60 -0.56 -8.20
C ILE A 77 -3.50 -0.36 -9.71
N VAL A 78 -4.15 0.70 -10.17
CA VAL A 78 -4.33 1.04 -11.58
C VAL A 78 -3.55 2.31 -11.89
N PRO A 79 -2.51 2.28 -12.73
CA PRO A 79 -1.88 3.48 -13.26
C PRO A 79 -2.87 4.27 -14.10
N LEU A 80 -3.05 5.55 -13.80
CA LEU A 80 -3.91 6.47 -14.55
C LEU A 80 -3.27 6.93 -15.86
N ARG A 81 -1.94 6.88 -15.94
CA ARG A 81 -1.16 7.28 -17.12
C ARG A 81 -0.21 6.17 -17.52
N GLY A 82 0.15 6.15 -18.80
CA GLY A 82 1.09 5.18 -19.37
C GLY A 82 0.42 3.97 -20.03
N ARG A 83 1.26 3.00 -20.40
CA ARG A 83 0.85 1.79 -21.14
C ARG A 83 0.31 0.71 -20.21
N ASP A 84 0.90 0.59 -19.02
CA ASP A 84 0.50 -0.42 -18.04
C ASP A 84 -0.92 -0.14 -17.55
N ARG A 85 -1.69 -1.21 -17.43
CA ARG A 85 -3.08 -1.21 -17.01
C ARG A 85 -3.20 -1.59 -15.54
N ILE A 86 -2.33 -2.48 -15.07
CA ILE A 86 -2.31 -2.95 -13.69
C ILE A 86 -0.87 -2.84 -13.17
N LEU A 87 -0.70 -2.14 -12.05
CA LEU A 87 0.58 -2.07 -11.35
C LEU A 87 0.75 -3.21 -10.35
N CYS A 88 -0.28 -3.45 -9.53
CA CYS A 88 -0.26 -4.47 -8.48
C CYS A 88 -1.67 -5.07 -8.36
N ILE A 89 -1.74 -6.35 -8.00
CA ILE A 89 -2.99 -7.08 -7.73
C ILE A 89 -2.83 -7.87 -6.43
N SER A 90 -3.89 -7.91 -5.61
CA SER A 90 -3.91 -8.67 -4.37
C SER A 90 -3.74 -10.18 -4.61
N GLY A 91 -3.09 -10.86 -3.67
CA GLY A 91 -2.84 -12.31 -3.73
C GLY A 91 -1.44 -12.68 -4.19
N ASP A 92 -0.48 -11.74 -4.15
CA ASP A 92 0.91 -11.94 -4.56
C ASP A 92 1.06 -12.47 -6.00
N LEU A 93 0.12 -12.11 -6.87
CA LEU A 93 0.13 -12.48 -8.29
C LEU A 93 0.87 -11.42 -9.10
N GLU A 94 1.62 -11.87 -10.12
CA GLU A 94 2.20 -10.96 -11.09
C GLU A 94 1.09 -10.37 -12.00
N PRO A 95 1.06 -9.04 -12.20
CA PRO A 95 0.01 -8.40 -12.99
C PRO A 95 0.19 -8.69 -14.48
N THR A 96 -0.74 -9.45 -15.05
CA THR A 96 -0.79 -9.70 -16.49
C THR A 96 -1.47 -8.52 -17.20
N GLN A 97 -0.85 -8.00 -18.27
CA GLN A 97 -1.36 -6.83 -19.01
C GLN A 97 -2.28 -7.19 -20.20
N ASP A 98 -2.16 -8.43 -20.69
CA ASP A 98 -2.77 -8.89 -21.95
C ASP A 98 -3.84 -9.97 -21.70
N ASN A 99 -4.81 -9.66 -20.84
CA ASN A 99 -5.94 -10.56 -20.58
C ASN A 99 -7.26 -9.77 -20.48
N PRO A 100 -8.42 -10.44 -20.54
CA PRO A 100 -9.72 -9.77 -20.45
C PRO A 100 -9.91 -8.95 -19.16
N PHE A 101 -9.26 -9.36 -18.06
CA PHE A 101 -9.30 -8.63 -16.80
C PHE A 101 -8.60 -7.26 -16.91
N ALA A 102 -7.39 -7.22 -17.48
CA ALA A 102 -6.64 -6.00 -17.72
C ALA A 102 -7.36 -5.07 -18.72
N GLU A 103 -8.04 -5.63 -19.73
CA GLU A 103 -8.88 -4.83 -20.65
C GLU A 103 -10.05 -4.16 -19.92
N ALA A 104 -10.72 -4.85 -19.00
CA ALA A 104 -11.76 -4.24 -18.18
C ALA A 104 -11.21 -3.15 -17.24
N VAL A 105 -10.05 -3.39 -16.62
CA VAL A 105 -9.34 -2.36 -15.86
C VAL A 105 -9.06 -1.12 -16.71
N HIS A 106 -8.66 -1.34 -17.97
CA HIS A 106 -8.42 -0.27 -18.92
C HIS A 106 -9.69 0.47 -19.35
N GLU A 107 -10.79 -0.24 -19.56
CA GLU A 107 -12.11 0.34 -19.83
C GLU A 107 -12.53 1.28 -18.69
N VAL A 108 -12.59 0.78 -17.45
CA VAL A 108 -12.94 1.60 -16.27
C VAL A 108 -11.99 2.77 -16.10
N ARG A 109 -10.68 2.55 -16.28
CA ARG A 109 -9.71 3.65 -16.22
C ARG A 109 -10.08 4.78 -17.19
N LYS A 110 -10.41 4.47 -18.44
CA LYS A 110 -10.77 5.49 -19.43
C LYS A 110 -12.02 6.29 -19.05
N LEU A 111 -12.97 5.67 -18.35
CA LEU A 111 -14.18 6.35 -17.90
C LEU A 111 -13.91 7.29 -16.72
N TYR A 112 -13.01 6.91 -15.81
CA TYR A 112 -12.89 7.55 -14.51
C TYR A 112 -11.47 8.06 -14.20
N GLU A 113 -10.61 8.25 -15.21
CA GLU A 113 -9.23 8.72 -15.00
C GLU A 113 -9.13 10.16 -14.48
N ASP A 114 -10.12 10.99 -14.79
CA ASP A 114 -10.18 12.39 -14.37
C ASP A 114 -11.07 12.61 -13.13
N GLU A 115 -11.65 11.54 -12.58
CA GLU A 115 -12.43 11.63 -11.35
C GLU A 115 -11.53 11.88 -10.13
N THR A 116 -11.98 12.76 -9.25
CA THR A 116 -11.33 13.07 -7.98
C THR A 116 -12.01 12.42 -6.79
N GLU A 117 -13.25 11.98 -6.97
CA GLU A 117 -14.07 11.38 -5.92
C GLU A 117 -14.22 9.86 -6.12
N PRO A 118 -14.42 9.07 -5.04
CA PRO A 118 -14.70 7.66 -5.15
C PRO A 118 -15.99 7.40 -5.94
N LYS A 119 -15.99 6.40 -6.82
CA LYS A 119 -17.17 5.98 -7.61
C LYS A 119 -17.47 4.51 -7.37
N ILE A 120 -18.74 4.21 -7.10
CA ILE A 120 -19.26 2.85 -7.12
C ILE A 120 -19.67 2.54 -8.56
N ILE A 121 -19.16 1.44 -9.08
CA ILE A 121 -19.37 0.97 -10.45
C ILE A 121 -20.13 -0.35 -10.36
N SER A 122 -21.30 -0.32 -10.97
CA SER A 122 -22.28 -1.38 -11.09
C SER A 122 -22.91 -1.31 -12.48
N ARG A 123 -23.71 -2.29 -12.88
CA ARG A 123 -24.39 -2.31 -14.18
C ARG A 123 -25.31 -1.09 -14.34
N GLU A 124 -25.90 -0.62 -13.24
CA GLU A 124 -26.87 0.47 -13.23
C GLU A 124 -26.21 1.85 -13.27
N THR A 125 -24.98 1.97 -12.77
CA THR A 125 -24.24 3.25 -12.69
C THR A 125 -23.42 3.53 -13.94
N VAL A 126 -23.14 2.51 -14.75
CA VAL A 126 -22.41 2.68 -16.00
C VAL A 126 -23.36 3.31 -17.04
N PRO A 127 -22.97 4.40 -17.72
CA PRO A 127 -23.82 5.00 -18.73
C PRO A 127 -24.11 4.02 -19.87
N SER A 128 -25.39 3.80 -20.20
CA SER A 128 -25.82 2.83 -21.22
C SER A 128 -25.22 3.05 -22.62
N GLU A 129 -24.76 4.26 -22.89
CA GLU A 129 -24.12 4.64 -24.17
C GLU A 129 -22.65 4.21 -24.24
N THR A 130 -22.03 3.88 -23.10
CA THR A 130 -20.62 3.52 -23.01
C THR A 130 -20.43 2.01 -23.16
N LYS A 131 -19.66 1.60 -24.17
CA LYS A 131 -19.34 0.18 -24.40
C LYS A 131 -18.19 -0.25 -23.50
N ILE A 132 -18.49 -1.01 -22.45
CA ILE A 132 -17.50 -1.65 -21.57
C ILE A 132 -17.69 -3.17 -21.46
N PRO A 133 -17.60 -3.89 -22.59
CA PRO A 133 -17.98 -5.30 -22.66
C PRO A 133 -17.13 -6.21 -21.77
N ASN A 134 -15.86 -5.87 -21.49
CA ASN A 134 -15.03 -6.68 -20.60
C ASN A 134 -15.40 -6.42 -19.13
N THR A 135 -15.68 -5.17 -18.79
CA THR A 135 -16.15 -4.79 -17.46
C THR A 135 -17.49 -5.44 -17.13
N GLU A 136 -18.46 -5.43 -18.06
CA GLU A 136 -19.75 -6.09 -17.88
C GLU A 136 -19.60 -7.60 -17.62
N LYS A 137 -18.77 -8.29 -18.42
CA LYS A 137 -18.49 -9.72 -18.22
C LYS A 137 -17.91 -10.02 -16.84
N ILE A 138 -17.04 -9.15 -16.34
CA ILE A 138 -16.45 -9.29 -15.01
C ILE A 138 -17.50 -9.07 -13.93
N LEU A 139 -18.31 -8.01 -14.03
CA LEU A 139 -19.40 -7.75 -13.09
C LEU A 139 -20.40 -8.93 -13.02
N ASP A 140 -20.70 -9.54 -14.17
CA ASP A 140 -21.54 -10.74 -14.26
C ASP A 140 -20.88 -11.98 -13.65
N ALA A 141 -19.62 -12.25 -14.01
CA ALA A 141 -18.88 -13.42 -13.54
C ALA A 141 -18.73 -13.46 -12.01
N MET A 142 -18.79 -12.29 -11.36
CA MET A 142 -18.68 -12.16 -9.90
C MET A 142 -20.03 -12.12 -9.17
N GLY A 143 -21.14 -12.37 -9.88
CA GLY A 143 -22.47 -12.49 -9.28
C GLY A 143 -23.15 -11.14 -8.98
N GLY A 144 -22.97 -10.15 -9.85
CA GLY A 144 -23.52 -8.81 -9.66
C GLY A 144 -22.66 -7.98 -8.69
N THR A 145 -21.35 -7.98 -8.86
CA THR A 145 -20.43 -7.25 -7.97
C THR A 145 -20.62 -5.74 -8.01
N GLN A 146 -20.31 -5.08 -6.89
CA GLN A 146 -20.02 -3.65 -6.88
C GLN A 146 -18.51 -3.42 -6.84
N LEU A 147 -18.04 -2.63 -7.78
CA LEU A 147 -16.65 -2.21 -7.86
C LEU A 147 -16.53 -0.81 -7.26
N LEU A 148 -15.54 -0.60 -6.40
CA LEU A 148 -15.19 0.74 -5.92
C LEU A 148 -13.94 1.21 -6.66
N TRP A 149 -14.10 2.27 -7.44
CA TRP A 149 -13.02 3.05 -8.02
C TRP A 149 -12.67 4.18 -7.06
N LEU A 150 -11.47 4.15 -6.51
CA LEU A 150 -10.99 5.13 -5.55
C LEU A 150 -9.74 5.82 -6.10
N PRO A 151 -9.86 7.06 -6.61
CA PRO A 151 -8.70 7.86 -6.98
C PRO A 151 -7.73 8.01 -5.80
N ILE A 152 -6.44 7.78 -6.03
CA ILE A 152 -5.42 7.97 -5.00
C ILE A 152 -4.92 9.41 -5.11
N PRO A 153 -5.16 10.26 -4.10
CA PRO A 153 -4.78 11.66 -4.17
C PRO A 153 -3.25 11.78 -4.29
N PRO A 154 -2.75 12.61 -5.21
CA PRO A 154 -1.32 12.81 -5.34
C PRO A 154 -0.77 13.63 -4.16
N PRO A 155 0.54 13.58 -3.91
CA PRO A 155 1.19 14.55 -3.05
C PRO A 155 0.97 15.99 -3.56
N PRO A 156 1.05 17.00 -2.67
CA PRO A 156 0.91 18.39 -3.06
C PRO A 156 1.78 18.77 -4.27
N GLY A 157 1.16 19.38 -5.28
CA GLY A 157 1.84 19.84 -6.49
C GLY A 157 2.17 18.75 -7.52
N LYS A 158 1.69 17.52 -7.36
CA LYS A 158 1.84 16.43 -8.34
C LYS A 158 0.50 16.07 -8.99
N PRO A 159 0.50 15.58 -10.25
CA PRO A 159 -0.71 15.08 -10.88
C PRO A 159 -1.12 13.71 -10.29
N PRO A 160 -2.41 13.33 -10.36
CA PRO A 160 -2.85 12.00 -9.96
C PRO A 160 -2.20 10.94 -10.85
N LEU A 161 -1.67 9.89 -10.23
CA LEU A 161 -0.92 8.83 -10.93
C LEU A 161 -1.60 7.47 -10.86
N TYR A 162 -2.40 7.24 -9.82
CA TYR A 162 -2.94 5.92 -9.50
C TYR A 162 -4.39 6.02 -9.01
N ALA A 163 -5.14 4.94 -9.22
CA ALA A 163 -6.39 4.66 -8.55
C ALA A 163 -6.35 3.26 -7.95
N LEU A 164 -7.20 3.04 -6.96
CA LEU A 164 -7.44 1.74 -6.36
C LEU A 164 -8.77 1.21 -6.90
N TRP A 165 -8.73 0.01 -7.47
CA TRP A 165 -9.90 -0.77 -7.86
C TRP A 165 -10.13 -1.83 -6.79
N LEU A 166 -11.31 -1.85 -6.19
CA LEU A 166 -11.70 -2.80 -5.16
C LEU A 166 -12.97 -3.55 -5.57
N GLU A 167 -12.95 -4.87 -5.48
CA GLU A 167 -14.09 -5.72 -5.82
C GLU A 167 -14.83 -6.18 -4.57
N ARG A 168 -16.17 -6.12 -4.63
CA ARG A 168 -17.08 -6.76 -3.68
C ARG A 168 -18.00 -7.78 -4.31
N TRP A 169 -17.73 -9.05 -4.07
CA TRP A 169 -18.51 -10.14 -4.66
C TRP A 169 -19.87 -10.31 -4.01
N SER A 170 -20.77 -11.02 -4.71
CA SER A 170 -22.11 -11.34 -4.23
C SER A 170 -22.96 -10.10 -3.89
N ASN A 171 -22.82 -9.03 -4.68
CA ASN A 171 -23.67 -7.84 -4.59
C ASN A 171 -23.65 -7.14 -3.22
N ARG A 172 -22.56 -7.30 -2.44
CA ARG A 172 -22.42 -6.60 -1.16
C ARG A 172 -22.15 -5.10 -1.42
N PRO A 173 -22.98 -4.19 -0.90
CA PRO A 173 -22.78 -2.76 -1.10
C PRO A 173 -21.58 -2.23 -0.32
N TRP A 174 -20.99 -1.14 -0.79
CA TRP A 174 -20.02 -0.34 -0.04
C TRP A 174 -20.75 0.61 0.90
N THR A 175 -20.36 0.67 2.18
CA THR A 175 -20.94 1.65 3.10
C THR A 175 -20.22 2.99 3.02
N GLU A 176 -20.88 4.06 3.40
CA GLU A 176 -20.30 5.40 3.37
C GLU A 176 -19.09 5.50 4.33
N GLU A 177 -19.16 4.85 5.49
CA GLU A 177 -18.07 4.82 6.46
C GLU A 177 -16.82 4.14 5.90
N GLU A 178 -16.99 3.06 5.15
CA GLU A 178 -15.89 2.35 4.50
C GLU A 178 -15.24 3.20 3.42
N ILE A 179 -16.05 3.88 2.59
CA ILE A 179 -15.55 4.79 1.55
C ILE A 179 -14.81 5.97 2.18
N ARG A 180 -15.35 6.57 3.25
CA ARG A 180 -14.68 7.66 3.99
C ARG A 180 -13.36 7.18 4.60
N LEU A 181 -13.36 6.01 5.25
CA LEU A 181 -12.16 5.42 5.84
C LEU A 181 -11.07 5.17 4.78
N LEU A 182 -11.44 4.59 3.64
CA LEU A 182 -10.54 4.36 2.51
C LEU A 182 -10.03 5.68 1.90
N THR A 183 -10.88 6.69 1.81
CA THR A 183 -10.51 8.03 1.30
C THR A 183 -9.49 8.69 2.20
N HIS A 184 -9.61 8.56 3.52
CA HIS A 184 -8.58 9.02 4.45
C HIS A 184 -7.29 8.19 4.36
N ALA A 185 -7.40 6.87 4.20
CA ALA A 185 -6.25 5.98 4.04
C ALA A 185 -5.47 6.27 2.73
N SER A 186 -6.18 6.61 1.65
CA SER A 186 -5.59 6.81 0.32
C SER A 186 -4.61 7.99 0.27
N VAL A 187 -4.73 8.97 1.17
CA VAL A 187 -3.74 10.04 1.33
C VAL A 187 -2.35 9.48 1.61
N PHE A 188 -2.25 8.48 2.49
CA PHE A 188 -0.96 7.84 2.80
C PHE A 188 -0.46 6.99 1.63
N PHE A 189 -1.38 6.35 0.89
CA PHE A 189 -1.03 5.57 -0.30
C PHE A 189 -0.43 6.47 -1.39
N GLY A 190 -0.99 7.66 -1.60
CA GLY A 190 -0.47 8.64 -2.54
C GLY A 190 0.95 9.09 -2.23
N GLN A 191 1.28 9.25 -0.94
CA GLN A 191 2.65 9.53 -0.50
C GLN A 191 3.61 8.35 -0.73
N ALA A 192 3.13 7.12 -0.50
CA ALA A 192 3.93 5.92 -0.67
C ALA A 192 4.20 5.57 -2.15
N LEU A 193 3.25 5.86 -3.04
CA LEU A 193 3.30 5.56 -4.47
C LEU A 193 4.02 6.64 -5.31
N VAL A 194 4.81 7.51 -4.68
CA VAL A 194 5.64 8.46 -5.41
C VAL A 194 6.86 7.74 -5.99
N PRO A 195 7.14 7.86 -7.30
CA PRO A 195 8.37 7.36 -7.88
C PRO A 195 9.57 7.94 -7.13
N ARG A 196 10.32 7.09 -6.44
CA ARG A 196 11.54 7.50 -5.75
C ARG A 196 12.63 7.63 -6.79
N GLU A 197 13.12 8.86 -6.99
CA GLU A 197 14.32 9.07 -7.79
C GLU A 197 15.47 8.30 -7.15
N LYS A 198 15.89 7.19 -7.76
CA LYS A 198 17.12 6.52 -7.34
C LYS A 198 18.24 7.55 -7.46
N PRO A 199 19.07 7.77 -6.41
CA PRO A 199 20.18 8.70 -6.50
C PRO A 199 21.01 8.32 -7.72
N LYS A 200 21.05 9.24 -8.70
CA LYS A 200 21.67 9.03 -10.00
C LYS A 200 23.13 8.63 -9.81
N LYS A 201 23.43 7.32 -9.96
CA LYS A 201 24.78 6.75 -10.11
C LYS A 201 25.59 7.38 -11.27
N THR A 202 24.99 8.32 -12.00
CA THR A 202 25.59 9.13 -13.06
C THR A 202 26.82 9.91 -12.59
N ILE A 203 26.89 10.34 -11.33
CA ILE A 203 28.11 10.99 -10.80
C ILE A 203 29.27 9.99 -10.73
N GLN A 204 29.03 8.76 -10.26
CA GLN A 204 30.07 7.72 -10.23
C GLN A 204 30.52 7.28 -11.62
N LYS A 205 29.61 7.20 -12.61
CA LYS A 205 29.99 6.90 -14.00
C LYS A 205 30.78 8.03 -14.64
N LYS A 206 30.42 9.30 -14.39
CA LYS A 206 31.18 10.47 -14.88
C LYS A 206 32.57 10.57 -14.24
N ILE A 207 32.68 10.33 -12.93
CA ILE A 207 33.97 10.28 -12.23
C ILE A 207 34.83 9.12 -12.74
N LYS A 208 34.25 7.92 -12.94
CA LYS A 208 34.97 6.78 -13.50
C LYS A 208 35.49 7.06 -14.91
N LEU A 209 34.68 7.70 -15.76
CA LEU A 209 35.07 8.10 -17.11
C LEU A 209 36.20 9.15 -17.09
N TRP A 210 36.08 10.16 -16.24
CA TRP A 210 37.13 11.19 -16.04
C TRP A 210 38.44 10.59 -15.55
N LEU A 211 38.40 9.66 -14.58
CA LEU A 211 39.59 8.95 -14.10
C LEU A 211 40.23 8.10 -15.19
N THR A 212 39.45 7.36 -15.97
CA THR A 212 40.00 6.55 -17.07
C THR A 212 40.60 7.40 -18.19
N MET A 213 39.99 8.55 -18.51
CA MET A 213 40.51 9.50 -19.51
C MET A 213 41.78 10.19 -19.00
N GLY A 214 41.82 10.60 -17.73
CA GLY A 214 43.02 11.19 -17.11
C GLY A 214 44.22 10.24 -17.15
N ILE A 215 44.00 8.94 -16.87
CA ILE A 215 45.05 7.91 -16.98
C ILE A 215 45.55 7.75 -18.42
N HIS A 216 44.67 7.83 -19.43
CA HIS A 216 45.09 7.72 -20.83
C HIS A 216 45.88 8.95 -21.30
N VAL A 217 45.48 10.16 -20.90
CA VAL A 217 46.20 11.40 -21.23
C VAL A 217 47.58 11.44 -20.56
N LEU A 218 47.69 11.05 -19.29
CA LEU A 218 49.00 10.93 -18.62
C LEU A 218 49.94 9.95 -19.33
N ARG A 219 49.39 8.86 -19.90
CA ARG A 219 50.16 7.82 -20.60
C ARG A 219 50.61 8.24 -22.00
N THR A 220 49.86 9.10 -22.68
CA THR A 220 50.24 9.62 -24.01
C THR A 220 51.15 10.84 -23.94
N VAL A 221 51.05 11.67 -22.89
CA VAL A 221 51.86 12.89 -22.74
C VAL A 221 53.23 12.60 -22.09
N TYR A 222 53.36 11.55 -21.27
CA TYR A 222 54.64 11.13 -20.66
C TYR A 222 55.08 9.71 -21.08
N PRO A 223 55.34 9.43 -22.37
CA PRO A 223 55.81 8.12 -22.80
C PRO A 223 57.25 7.79 -22.34
N HIS A 224 58.01 8.77 -21.82
CA HIS A 224 59.45 8.65 -21.60
C HIS A 224 59.93 8.39 -20.16
N ALA A 225 59.04 8.21 -19.19
CA ALA A 225 59.49 7.92 -17.81
C ALA A 225 59.99 6.46 -17.59
N ARG A 226 59.94 5.57 -18.59
CA ARG A 226 60.33 4.15 -18.44
C ARG A 226 61.71 3.75 -18.97
N ALA A 227 62.52 4.68 -19.44
CA ALA A 227 63.79 4.35 -20.09
C ALA A 227 65.07 4.54 -19.24
N TYR A 228 64.98 4.89 -17.95
CA TYR A 228 66.16 5.24 -17.14
C TYR A 228 66.57 4.24 -16.04
N HIS A 229 66.23 2.95 -16.17
CA HIS A 229 66.78 1.90 -15.28
C HIS A 229 67.31 0.70 -16.06
N ARG A 230 68.42 0.90 -16.78
CA ARG A 230 69.28 -0.23 -17.20
C ARG A 230 70.71 0.21 -17.56
N ALA A 231 71.41 0.84 -16.63
CA ALA A 231 72.87 0.79 -16.54
C ALA A 231 73.30 1.48 -15.23
N GLY A 232 73.89 0.73 -14.31
CA GLY A 232 74.36 1.28 -13.05
C GLY A 232 74.39 0.23 -11.94
N SER A 233 75.41 -0.60 -11.98
CA SER A 233 75.94 -1.32 -10.83
C SER A 233 76.10 -0.38 -9.62
N GLY A 234 75.78 -0.87 -8.43
CA GLY A 234 76.27 -0.31 -7.17
C GLY A 234 75.17 0.10 -6.19
N ASP A 235 75.04 -0.72 -5.15
CA ASP A 235 74.69 -0.40 -3.76
C ASP A 235 73.54 0.55 -3.39
N ALA A 236 72.77 0.01 -2.44
CA ALA A 236 72.06 0.67 -1.35
C ALA A 236 70.80 1.51 -1.66
N GLY A 237 69.74 1.23 -0.88
CA GLY A 237 68.65 2.17 -0.63
C GLY A 237 67.26 1.64 -0.95
N CYS A 238 66.74 0.79 -0.08
CA CYS A 238 65.32 0.41 -0.07
C CYS A 238 64.49 1.63 0.39
N ALA A 239 63.86 2.35 -0.54
CA ALA A 239 62.89 3.39 -0.22
C ALA A 239 61.49 2.93 -0.63
N VAL A 240 60.74 2.43 0.37
CA VAL A 240 59.34 2.08 0.30
C VAL A 240 58.52 3.37 0.21
N LEU A 241 57.88 3.63 -0.93
CA LEU A 241 56.88 4.69 -1.07
C LEU A 241 55.48 4.07 -1.01
N CYS A 242 54.92 4.08 0.20
CA CYS A 242 53.50 3.94 0.48
C CYS A 242 52.75 5.13 -0.11
N VAL A 243 51.80 4.89 -1.01
CA VAL A 243 50.79 5.88 -1.39
C VAL A 243 49.45 5.40 -0.82
N CYS A 244 49.07 5.98 0.31
CA CYS A 244 47.70 5.89 0.84
C CYS A 244 46.82 6.88 0.06
N ALA A 245 45.71 6.37 -0.49
CA ALA A 245 44.63 7.17 -1.05
C ALA A 245 43.58 7.40 0.04
N VAL A 246 43.20 8.67 0.24
CA VAL A 246 42.02 9.14 1.00
C VAL A 246 40.95 9.56 0.00
#